data_AF-A0A381RU39-F1
#
_entry.id   AF-A0A381RU39-F1
#
_cell.length_a   1.000
_cell.length_b   1.000
_cell.length_c   1.000
_cell.angle_alpha   90.00
_cell.angle_beta   90.00
_cell.angle_gamma   90.00
#
_symmetry.space_group_name_H-M   'P 1'
#
loop_
_entity.id
_entity.type
_entity.pdbx_description
1 polymer ?
#
loop_
_entity_poly.entity_id
_entity_poly.type
_entity_poly.pdbx_seq_one_letter_code
_entity_poly.pdbx_strand_id
1 'polypeptide(L)'
;VRFSGPAWAGPATLAVLSIVLLLSACGSTADGPERAAVVPTTTILEVATTTVTPAAARSGFVAGVADGAPILGGLTDHDLGCVADRLLEELEPAEVIALTRNGPRPGQSALAVQALSACDLVIEVVTLGLQDAIEADPESPPIDAACLLEGVDPVDLAPYLEARFAEGFVALRDEEASDLLAGTPIMANTMRCSTLAVFGAADADTPAVCAGLAQRLGDMMAVLLEADDVDRGPDPLVLARIFAVTNEIFAWLVDEVPVGLQADAALVRDTTARVGDLMVEGFARLDLDDADDEEAMLAFLGVMARISAELDASEDDLDTATRRLRTHVVETCGESSSILFELLVGVGATA
;
A
#
# COMPACT_ATOMS: atom_id res chain seq x y z
N VAL A 1 -22.72 28.70 -28.58
CA VAL A 1 -21.28 28.96 -28.36
C VAL A 1 -20.83 28.00 -27.28
N ARG A 2 -20.26 26.87 -27.69
CA ARG A 2 -19.57 25.87 -26.86
C ARG A 2 -18.10 26.07 -27.20
N PHE A 3 -17.25 26.37 -26.22
CA PHE A 3 -15.81 26.42 -26.41
C PHE A 3 -15.22 25.08 -26.01
N SER A 4 -14.63 24.42 -26.99
CA SER A 4 -13.79 23.23 -26.85
C SER A 4 -12.39 23.71 -26.47
N GLY A 5 -11.87 23.25 -25.33
CA GLY A 5 -10.46 23.43 -24.93
C GLY A 5 -9.54 22.45 -25.66
N PRO A 6 -8.25 22.79 -25.86
CA PRO A 6 -7.34 22.02 -26.69
C PRO A 6 -6.80 20.78 -25.95
N ALA A 7 -6.76 19.67 -26.69
CA ALA A 7 -6.18 18.40 -26.31
C ALA A 7 -4.65 18.46 -26.43
N TRP A 8 -3.94 18.53 -25.30
CA TRP A 8 -2.50 18.23 -25.20
C TRP A 8 -2.25 17.43 -23.92
N ALA A 9 -2.73 16.19 -23.93
CA ALA A 9 -2.15 15.12 -23.12
C ALA A 9 -1.76 14.03 -24.11
N GLY A 10 -0.45 13.85 -24.33
CA GLY A 10 0.06 12.77 -25.15
C GLY A 10 -0.30 11.40 -24.57
N PRO A 11 -0.39 10.35 -25.39
CA PRO A 11 -0.79 9.01 -24.93
C PRO A 11 0.17 8.38 -23.91
N ALA A 12 1.36 8.95 -23.70
CA ALA A 12 2.34 8.46 -22.73
C ALA A 12 2.03 8.87 -21.27
N THR A 13 1.50 10.07 -21.02
CA THR A 13 1.13 10.53 -19.66
C THR A 13 -0.22 9.98 -19.21
N LEU A 14 -1.10 9.60 -20.15
CA LEU A 14 -2.32 8.86 -19.85
C LEU A 14 -2.05 7.37 -19.57
N ALA A 15 -0.95 6.78 -20.03
CA ALA A 15 -0.67 5.35 -19.81
C ALA A 15 -0.29 5.03 -18.35
N VAL A 16 0.38 5.97 -17.66
CA VAL A 16 0.82 5.77 -16.26
C VAL A 16 -0.33 5.96 -15.26
N LEU A 17 -1.32 6.81 -15.59
CA LEU A 17 -2.49 7.05 -14.74
C LEU A 17 -3.73 6.17 -15.03
N SER A 18 -3.73 5.39 -16.12
CA SER A 18 -4.93 4.63 -16.56
C SER A 18 -5.07 3.22 -15.99
N ILE A 19 -4.15 2.74 -15.14
CA ILE A 19 -4.25 1.40 -14.54
C ILE A 19 -5.10 1.39 -13.24
N VAL A 20 -5.46 2.55 -12.68
CA VAL A 20 -6.07 2.63 -11.33
C VAL A 20 -7.59 2.88 -11.31
N LEU A 21 -8.26 3.10 -12.44
CA LEU A 21 -9.66 3.59 -12.42
C LEU A 21 -10.60 2.90 -13.40
N LEU A 22 -11.01 1.65 -13.14
CA LEU A 22 -12.27 1.10 -13.65
C LEU A 22 -12.86 0.01 -12.74
N LEU A 23 -13.49 0.40 -11.63
CA LEU A 23 -14.55 -0.42 -11.01
C LEU A 23 -15.76 0.47 -10.71
N SER A 24 -16.75 0.43 -11.60
CA SER A 24 -18.11 0.87 -11.28
C SER A 24 -19.12 -0.22 -11.63
N ALA A 25 -19.69 -0.76 -10.57
CA ALA A 25 -21.09 -1.12 -10.38
C ALA A 25 -21.76 -2.11 -11.35
N CYS A 26 -22.13 -3.28 -10.80
CA CYS A 26 -23.51 -3.77 -10.92
C CYS A 26 -23.81 -4.81 -9.81
N GLY A 27 -24.32 -4.34 -8.67
CA GLY A 27 -25.01 -5.16 -7.67
C GLY A 27 -26.51 -5.02 -7.84
N SER A 28 -27.16 -6.08 -8.30
CA SER A 28 -28.58 -6.16 -8.65
C SER A 28 -29.49 -6.19 -7.42
N THR A 29 -30.59 -5.42 -7.47
CA THR A 29 -31.74 -5.50 -6.56
C THR A 29 -32.58 -6.76 -6.83
N ALA A 30 -32.98 -7.48 -5.79
CA ALA A 30 -34.11 -8.39 -5.85
C ALA A 30 -35.00 -8.31 -4.60
N ASP A 31 -36.24 -7.90 -4.85
CA ASP A 31 -37.38 -7.79 -3.95
C ASP A 31 -37.76 -9.11 -3.23
N GLY A 32 -38.34 -8.95 -2.04
CA GLY A 32 -38.83 -10.05 -1.19
C GLY A 32 -40.16 -10.68 -1.64
N PRO A 33 -40.78 -11.47 -0.76
CA PRO A 33 -42.24 -11.51 -0.73
C PRO A 33 -42.86 -11.34 0.67
N GLU A 34 -43.88 -10.49 0.67
CA GLU A 34 -45.14 -10.43 1.43
C GLU A 34 -45.30 -11.17 2.76
N ARG A 35 -45.58 -10.34 3.77
CA ARG A 35 -46.21 -10.66 5.05
C ARG A 35 -47.64 -11.14 4.86
N ALA A 36 -47.95 -12.35 5.34
CA ALA A 36 -49.31 -12.75 5.70
C ALA A 36 -49.51 -12.52 7.21
N ALA A 37 -50.56 -11.77 7.56
CA ALA A 37 -50.93 -11.45 8.93
C ALA A 37 -51.49 -12.69 9.66
N VAL A 38 -50.88 -13.04 10.81
CA VAL A 38 -51.41 -14.03 11.74
C VAL A 38 -51.62 -13.37 13.10
N VAL A 39 -52.85 -13.53 13.61
CA VAL A 39 -53.42 -12.97 14.84
C VAL A 39 -52.70 -13.54 16.08
N PRO A 40 -52.32 -12.74 17.09
CA PRO A 40 -51.62 -13.27 18.27
C PRO A 40 -52.63 -13.95 19.19
N THR A 41 -52.43 -15.25 19.43
CA THR A 41 -53.02 -15.94 20.57
C THR A 41 -52.04 -15.79 21.73
N THR A 42 -52.45 -15.11 22.80
CA THR A 42 -51.67 -14.93 24.02
C THR A 42 -51.46 -16.29 24.70
N THR A 43 -50.32 -16.89 24.40
CA THR A 43 -49.80 -18.04 25.13
C THR A 43 -48.72 -17.48 26.05
N ILE A 44 -48.91 -17.60 27.36
CA ILE A 44 -47.89 -17.27 28.35
C ILE A 44 -46.79 -18.30 28.16
N LEU A 45 -45.74 -17.95 27.41
CA LEU A 45 -44.51 -18.72 27.38
C LEU A 45 -43.86 -18.57 28.76
N GLU A 46 -43.72 -19.69 29.48
CA GLU A 46 -42.65 -19.80 30.47
C GLU A 46 -41.35 -19.56 29.72
N VAL A 47 -40.76 -18.37 29.93
CA VAL A 47 -39.39 -18.09 29.52
C VAL A 47 -38.52 -18.92 30.43
N ALA A 48 -38.19 -20.14 29.98
CA ALA A 48 -37.04 -20.85 30.47
C ALA A 48 -35.83 -19.97 30.16
N THR A 49 -35.38 -19.19 31.14
CA THR A 49 -34.09 -18.52 31.08
C THR A 49 -33.04 -19.62 31.14
N THR A 50 -32.69 -20.18 29.98
CA THR A 50 -31.47 -20.96 29.81
C THR A 50 -30.32 -20.05 30.18
N THR A 51 -29.89 -20.15 31.44
CA THR A 51 -28.75 -19.44 31.98
C THR A 51 -27.53 -20.05 31.31
N VAL A 52 -27.02 -19.34 30.31
CA VAL A 52 -25.79 -19.73 29.63
C VAL A 52 -24.66 -19.59 30.64
N THR A 53 -23.94 -20.68 30.91
CA THR A 53 -22.78 -20.64 31.80
C THR A 53 -21.56 -20.07 31.06
N PRO A 54 -20.58 -19.47 31.76
CA PRO A 54 -19.35 -18.97 31.13
C PRO A 54 -18.62 -20.04 30.32
N ALA A 55 -18.56 -21.28 30.84
CA ALA A 55 -17.96 -22.41 30.12
C ALA A 55 -18.72 -22.76 28.83
N ALA A 56 -20.06 -22.71 28.86
CA ALA A 56 -20.88 -22.94 27.67
C ALA A 56 -20.73 -21.81 26.65
N ALA A 57 -20.65 -20.55 27.09
CA ALA A 57 -20.38 -19.40 26.23
C ALA A 57 -19.01 -19.49 25.58
N ARG A 58 -17.96 -19.82 26.33
CA ARG A 58 -16.61 -20.04 25.81
C ARG A 58 -16.59 -21.13 24.73
N SER A 59 -17.18 -22.29 25.01
CA SER A 59 -17.26 -23.37 24.01
C SER A 59 -18.10 -23.00 22.79
N GLY A 60 -19.17 -22.24 22.99
CA GLY A 60 -20.04 -21.78 21.91
C GLY A 60 -19.38 -20.72 21.04
N PHE A 61 -18.53 -19.87 21.63
CA PHE A 61 -17.72 -18.89 20.91
C PHE A 61 -16.72 -19.61 20.00
N VAL A 62 -15.87 -20.48 20.57
CA VAL A 62 -14.86 -21.24 19.80
C VAL A 62 -15.49 -22.02 18.65
N ALA A 63 -16.61 -22.71 18.90
CA ALA A 63 -17.29 -23.49 17.87
C ALA A 63 -18.09 -22.64 16.85
N GLY A 64 -18.49 -21.42 17.21
CA GLY A 64 -19.39 -20.58 16.42
C GLY A 64 -18.71 -19.55 15.52
N VAL A 65 -17.41 -19.31 15.72
CA VAL A 65 -16.65 -18.26 15.01
C VAL A 65 -16.60 -18.51 13.50
N ALA A 66 -16.39 -19.76 13.07
CA ALA A 66 -16.27 -20.13 11.66
C ALA A 66 -17.51 -19.73 10.82
N ASP A 67 -18.71 -19.72 11.42
CA ASP A 67 -19.96 -19.44 10.71
C ASP A 67 -20.45 -17.99 10.88
N GLY A 68 -20.00 -17.27 11.91
CA GLY A 68 -20.60 -15.99 12.33
C GLY A 68 -19.63 -14.81 12.47
N ALA A 69 -18.32 -15.05 12.48
CA ALA A 69 -17.30 -14.01 12.54
C ALA A 69 -16.13 -14.36 11.61
N PRO A 70 -16.28 -14.16 10.29
CA PRO A 70 -15.26 -14.53 9.29
C PRO A 70 -13.88 -13.94 9.59
N ILE A 71 -13.83 -12.72 10.14
CA ILE A 71 -12.59 -12.04 10.57
C ILE A 71 -11.75 -12.88 11.55
N LEU A 72 -12.39 -13.73 12.36
CA LEU A 72 -11.73 -14.59 13.34
C LEU A 72 -11.59 -16.05 12.85
N GLY A 73 -12.04 -16.34 11.63
CA GLY A 73 -12.24 -17.69 11.07
C GLY A 73 -10.97 -18.51 10.79
N GLY A 74 -9.79 -17.93 10.97
CA GLY A 74 -8.49 -18.61 10.81
C GLY A 74 -7.73 -18.85 12.13
N LEU A 75 -8.23 -18.36 13.26
CA LEU A 75 -7.56 -18.50 14.56
C LEU A 75 -7.72 -19.90 15.15
N THR A 76 -6.76 -20.32 16.00
CA THR A 76 -6.85 -21.64 16.65
C THR A 76 -7.88 -21.66 17.78
N ASP A 77 -8.36 -22.84 18.15
CA ASP A 77 -9.25 -23.02 19.31
C ASP A 77 -8.65 -22.45 20.62
N HIS A 78 -7.32 -22.41 20.72
CA HIS A 78 -6.62 -21.82 21.86
C HIS A 78 -6.78 -20.29 21.88
N ASP A 79 -6.55 -19.66 20.73
CA ASP A 79 -6.61 -18.20 20.55
C ASP A 79 -8.04 -17.69 20.74
N LEU A 80 -9.00 -18.36 20.10
CA LEU A 80 -10.43 -18.10 20.29
C LEU A 80 -10.86 -18.32 21.74
N GLY A 81 -10.24 -19.28 22.43
CA GLY A 81 -10.41 -19.50 23.85
C GLY A 81 -9.93 -18.33 24.70
N CYS A 82 -8.75 -17.77 24.41
CA CYS A 82 -8.22 -16.59 25.10
C CYS A 82 -9.12 -15.37 24.91
N VAL A 83 -9.55 -15.10 23.68
CA VAL A 83 -10.46 -13.99 23.36
C VAL A 83 -11.78 -14.15 24.10
N ALA A 84 -12.37 -15.36 24.09
CA ALA A 84 -13.60 -15.63 24.83
C ALA A 84 -13.43 -15.43 26.34
N ASP A 85 -12.32 -15.88 26.91
CA ASP A 85 -12.03 -15.70 28.34
C ASP A 85 -11.90 -14.21 28.69
N ARG A 86 -11.26 -13.39 27.84
CA ARG A 86 -11.17 -11.94 28.02
C ARG A 86 -12.50 -11.22 27.85
N LEU A 87 -13.31 -11.59 26.86
CA LEU A 87 -14.64 -11.01 26.67
C LEU A 87 -15.56 -11.31 27.87
N LEU A 88 -15.45 -12.50 28.48
CA LEU A 88 -16.23 -12.90 29.66
C LEU A 88 -15.84 -12.15 30.95
N GLU A 89 -14.73 -11.41 30.97
CA GLU A 89 -14.38 -10.53 32.10
C GLU A 89 -15.27 -9.28 32.13
N GLU A 90 -15.77 -8.83 30.96
CA GLU A 90 -16.51 -7.57 30.78
C GLU A 90 -17.96 -7.77 30.27
N LEU A 91 -18.26 -8.92 29.66
CA LEU A 91 -19.56 -9.22 29.05
C LEU A 91 -20.27 -10.43 29.68
N GLU A 92 -21.60 -10.40 29.65
CA GLU A 92 -22.39 -11.55 30.09
C GLU A 92 -22.25 -12.74 29.10
N PRO A 93 -22.34 -14.00 29.56
CA PRO A 93 -22.19 -15.18 28.70
C PRO A 93 -23.11 -15.19 27.45
N ALA A 94 -24.31 -14.63 27.57
CA ALA A 94 -25.24 -14.52 26.45
C ALA A 94 -24.80 -13.48 25.42
N GLU A 95 -24.10 -12.42 25.84
CA GLU A 95 -23.58 -11.37 24.96
C GLU A 95 -22.36 -11.85 24.17
N VAL A 96 -21.49 -12.65 24.78
CA VAL A 96 -20.36 -13.28 24.08
C VAL A 96 -20.84 -14.19 22.96
N ILE A 97 -21.87 -15.01 23.19
CA ILE A 97 -22.49 -15.83 22.13
C ILE A 97 -23.14 -14.95 21.04
N ALA A 98 -23.79 -13.85 21.43
CA ALA A 98 -24.44 -12.95 20.48
C ALA A 98 -23.43 -12.23 19.58
N LEU A 99 -22.25 -11.88 20.12
CA LEU A 99 -21.15 -11.27 19.39
C LEU A 99 -20.63 -12.20 18.29
N THR A 100 -20.47 -13.50 18.58
CA THR A 100 -20.05 -14.48 17.56
C THR A 100 -21.03 -14.62 16.42
N ARG A 101 -22.33 -14.46 16.66
CA ARG A 101 -23.38 -14.69 15.65
C ARG A 101 -23.72 -13.47 14.82
N ASN A 102 -23.56 -12.27 15.37
CA ASN A 102 -24.05 -11.04 14.75
C ASN A 102 -22.97 -9.99 14.55
N GLY A 103 -21.72 -10.30 14.91
CA GLY A 103 -20.65 -9.31 15.03
C GLY A 103 -20.78 -8.42 16.28
N PRO A 104 -19.73 -7.66 16.60
CA PRO A 104 -19.76 -6.69 17.69
C PRO A 104 -20.66 -5.49 17.34
N ARG A 105 -21.41 -5.01 18.33
CA ARG A 105 -22.15 -3.74 18.21
C ARG A 105 -21.18 -2.54 18.28
N PRO A 106 -21.59 -1.33 17.89
CA PRO A 106 -20.72 -0.13 17.91
C PRO A 106 -20.07 0.21 19.26
N GLY A 107 -20.62 -0.26 20.40
CA GLY A 107 -19.99 -0.12 21.73
C GLY A 107 -19.15 -1.32 22.19
N GLN A 108 -19.12 -2.40 21.40
CA GLN A 108 -18.43 -3.66 21.70
C GLN A 108 -17.18 -3.86 20.83
N SER A 109 -17.01 -3.10 19.74
CA SER A 109 -15.82 -3.19 18.88
C SER A 109 -14.53 -2.93 19.67
N ALA A 110 -14.49 -1.90 20.51
CA ALA A 110 -13.35 -1.60 21.38
C ALA A 110 -13.04 -2.72 22.37
N LEU A 111 -14.07 -3.37 22.93
CA LEU A 111 -13.89 -4.53 23.83
C LEU A 111 -13.33 -5.75 23.07
N ALA A 112 -13.78 -5.98 21.85
CA ALA A 112 -13.25 -7.05 21.01
C ALA A 112 -11.78 -6.81 20.63
N VAL A 113 -11.43 -5.58 20.25
CA VAL A 113 -10.04 -5.21 19.93
C VAL A 113 -9.16 -5.27 21.17
N GLN A 114 -9.65 -4.85 22.34
CA GLN A 114 -8.92 -4.98 23.60
C GLN A 114 -8.68 -6.45 23.97
N ALA A 115 -9.68 -7.33 23.77
CA ALA A 115 -9.52 -8.76 24.00
C ALA A 115 -8.47 -9.37 23.05
N LEU A 116 -8.47 -8.99 21.77
CA LEU A 116 -7.46 -9.40 20.79
C LEU A 116 -6.06 -8.90 21.17
N SER A 117 -5.94 -7.64 21.57
CA SER A 117 -4.68 -7.05 22.03
C SER A 117 -4.15 -7.76 23.27
N ALA A 118 -5.01 -8.09 24.23
CA ALA A 118 -4.63 -8.80 25.45
C ALA A 118 -4.24 -10.28 25.23
N CYS A 119 -4.55 -10.82 24.05
CA CYS A 119 -4.17 -12.15 23.61
C CYS A 119 -3.05 -12.13 22.55
N ASP A 120 -2.49 -10.96 22.21
CA ASP A 120 -1.45 -10.76 21.19
C ASP A 120 -1.88 -11.17 19.76
N LEU A 121 -3.18 -11.08 19.44
CA LEU A 121 -3.76 -11.59 18.17
C LEU A 121 -4.03 -10.51 17.11
N VAL A 122 -3.75 -9.23 17.41
CA VAL A 122 -4.08 -8.11 16.52
C VAL A 122 -3.44 -8.26 15.14
N ILE A 123 -2.13 -8.53 15.08
CA ILE A 123 -1.40 -8.71 13.81
C ILE A 123 -1.91 -9.93 13.05
N GLU A 124 -2.17 -11.03 13.75
CA GLU A 124 -2.63 -12.28 13.12
C GLU A 124 -4.02 -12.10 12.49
N VAL A 125 -4.96 -11.48 13.19
CA VAL A 125 -6.30 -11.20 12.66
C VAL A 125 -6.25 -10.27 11.45
N VAL A 126 -5.42 -9.22 11.50
CA VAL A 126 -5.25 -8.32 10.35
C VAL A 126 -4.60 -9.06 9.18
N THR A 127 -3.59 -9.91 9.44
CA THR A 127 -2.93 -10.73 8.41
C THR A 127 -3.94 -11.62 7.69
N LEU A 128 -4.77 -12.35 8.44
CA LEU A 128 -5.81 -13.22 7.88
C LEU A 128 -6.82 -12.43 7.04
N GLY A 129 -7.32 -11.30 7.58
CA GLY A 129 -8.25 -10.44 6.84
C GLY A 129 -7.67 -9.87 5.55
N LEU A 130 -6.38 -9.53 5.54
CA LEU A 130 -5.67 -9.08 4.34
C LEU A 130 -5.48 -10.21 3.32
N GLN A 131 -5.12 -11.41 3.77
CA GLN A 131 -4.99 -12.58 2.90
C GLN A 131 -6.32 -12.89 2.21
N ASP A 132 -7.41 -12.95 2.97
CA ASP A 132 -8.75 -13.17 2.42
C ASP A 132 -9.14 -12.10 1.40
N ALA A 133 -8.82 -10.82 1.67
CA ALA A 133 -9.10 -9.72 0.76
C ALA A 133 -8.29 -9.79 -0.53
N ILE A 134 -7.01 -10.16 -0.45
CA ILE A 134 -6.12 -10.34 -1.60
C ILE A 134 -6.57 -11.54 -2.44
N GLU A 135 -6.89 -12.67 -1.81
CA GLU A 135 -7.36 -13.88 -2.51
C GLU A 135 -8.72 -13.68 -3.18
N ALA A 136 -9.58 -12.84 -2.61
CA ALA A 136 -10.88 -12.49 -3.20
C ALA A 136 -10.76 -11.59 -4.44
N ASP A 137 -9.65 -10.87 -4.63
CA ASP A 137 -9.41 -9.98 -5.76
C ASP A 137 -8.47 -10.61 -6.81
N PRO A 138 -8.99 -11.09 -7.96
CA PRO A 138 -8.17 -11.71 -8.99
C PRO A 138 -7.23 -10.74 -9.72
N GLU A 139 -7.40 -9.42 -9.55
CA GLU A 139 -6.50 -8.40 -10.12
C GLU A 139 -5.39 -7.99 -9.14
N SER A 140 -5.47 -8.43 -7.87
CA SER A 140 -4.45 -8.11 -6.88
C SER A 140 -3.12 -8.82 -7.19
N PRO A 141 -1.97 -8.14 -7.06
CA PRO A 141 -0.68 -8.81 -7.21
C PRO A 141 -0.52 -9.88 -6.12
N PRO A 142 0.34 -10.90 -6.32
CA PRO A 142 0.60 -11.93 -5.33
C PRO A 142 1.45 -11.37 -4.18
N ILE A 143 0.84 -10.53 -3.35
CA ILE A 143 1.48 -9.86 -2.21
C ILE A 143 1.26 -10.70 -0.96
N ASP A 144 2.33 -10.94 -0.21
CA ASP A 144 2.21 -11.53 1.12
C ASP A 144 1.68 -10.50 2.13
N ALA A 145 0.57 -10.82 2.81
CA ALA A 145 0.03 -9.98 3.87
C ALA A 145 1.02 -9.75 5.03
N ALA A 146 1.89 -10.72 5.32
CA ALA A 146 2.93 -10.54 6.33
C ALA A 146 3.95 -9.46 5.92
N CYS A 147 4.23 -9.32 4.63
CA CYS A 147 5.07 -8.25 4.09
C CYS A 147 4.42 -6.87 4.30
N LEU A 148 3.09 -6.77 4.13
CA LEU A 148 2.34 -5.53 4.34
C LEU A 148 2.40 -5.03 5.78
N LEU A 149 2.48 -5.94 6.75
CA LEU A 149 2.47 -5.64 8.18
C LEU A 149 3.88 -5.57 8.80
N GLU A 150 4.95 -5.65 7.99
CA GLU A 150 6.32 -5.61 8.50
C GLU A 150 6.60 -4.28 9.21
N GLY A 151 7.04 -4.35 10.47
CA GLY A 151 7.38 -3.18 11.29
C GLY A 151 6.17 -2.39 11.82
N VAL A 152 4.94 -2.85 11.62
CA VAL A 152 3.73 -2.22 12.16
C VAL A 152 3.58 -2.55 13.65
N ASP A 153 3.34 -1.53 14.48
CA ASP A 153 3.00 -1.74 15.89
C ASP A 153 1.53 -2.17 16.01
N PRO A 154 1.21 -3.27 16.71
CA PRO A 154 -0.17 -3.69 16.94
C PRO A 154 -1.07 -2.61 17.55
N VAL A 155 -0.51 -1.69 18.34
CA VAL A 155 -1.26 -0.60 18.97
C VAL A 155 -1.82 0.37 17.92
N ASP A 156 -1.09 0.61 16.84
CA ASP A 156 -1.49 1.53 15.78
C ASP A 156 -2.62 0.95 14.92
N LEU A 157 -2.85 -0.37 14.98
CA LEU A 157 -3.94 -1.04 14.27
C LEU A 157 -5.27 -1.07 15.03
N ALA A 158 -5.26 -0.74 16.32
CA ALA A 158 -6.47 -0.79 17.15
C ALA A 158 -7.59 0.13 16.63
N PRO A 159 -7.34 1.43 16.31
CA PRO A 159 -8.39 2.31 15.79
C PRO A 159 -8.98 1.80 14.47
N TYR A 160 -8.13 1.27 13.59
CA TYR A 160 -8.53 0.66 12.33
C TYR A 160 -9.41 -0.58 12.54
N LEU A 161 -8.98 -1.50 13.41
CA LEU A 161 -9.76 -2.69 13.72
C LEU A 161 -11.12 -2.37 14.36
N GLU A 162 -11.18 -1.37 15.25
CA GLU A 162 -12.44 -0.95 15.88
C GLU A 162 -13.47 -0.48 14.84
N ALA A 163 -13.02 0.29 13.85
CA ALA A 163 -13.84 0.71 12.73
C ALA A 163 -14.30 -0.51 11.89
N ARG A 164 -13.37 -1.41 11.53
CA ARG A 164 -13.67 -2.59 10.71
C ARG A 164 -14.56 -3.62 11.38
N PHE A 165 -14.42 -3.82 12.68
CA PHE A 165 -15.30 -4.70 13.44
C PHE A 165 -16.75 -4.20 13.43
N ALA A 166 -16.99 -2.89 13.31
CA ALA A 166 -18.33 -2.35 13.14
C ALA A 166 -18.92 -2.66 11.74
N GLU A 167 -18.08 -2.90 10.74
CA GLU A 167 -18.46 -3.16 9.34
C GLU A 167 -18.46 -4.65 8.96
N GLY A 168 -17.73 -5.48 9.71
CA GLY A 168 -17.71 -6.94 9.54
C GLY A 168 -16.73 -7.48 8.51
N PHE A 169 -15.84 -6.65 7.94
CA PHE A 169 -14.72 -7.07 7.09
C PHE A 169 -13.51 -6.14 7.25
N VAL A 170 -12.33 -6.56 6.79
CA VAL A 170 -11.07 -5.79 6.82
C VAL A 170 -10.68 -5.40 5.39
N ALA A 171 -10.52 -4.11 5.10
CA ALA A 171 -10.05 -3.63 3.80
C ALA A 171 -9.10 -2.42 3.93
N LEU A 172 -8.11 -2.30 3.04
CA LEU A 172 -7.11 -1.21 3.09
C LEU A 172 -7.39 -0.05 2.13
N ARG A 173 -8.43 -0.16 1.28
CA ARG A 173 -8.57 0.68 0.07
C ARG A 173 -9.61 1.79 0.15
N ASP A 174 -10.21 2.05 1.32
CA ASP A 174 -11.08 3.21 1.48
C ASP A 174 -10.36 4.39 2.16
N GLU A 175 -10.97 5.56 2.01
CA GLU A 175 -10.46 6.84 2.50
C GLU A 175 -10.31 6.82 4.03
N GLU A 176 -11.27 6.21 4.73
CA GLU A 176 -11.23 6.06 6.19
C GLU A 176 -10.07 5.16 6.65
N ALA A 177 -9.76 4.06 5.96
CA ALA A 177 -8.57 3.26 6.24
C ALA A 177 -7.28 4.05 6.02
N SER A 178 -7.23 4.85 4.97
CA SER A 178 -6.04 5.64 4.64
C SER A 178 -5.73 6.64 5.75
N ASP A 179 -6.77 7.29 6.30
CA ASP A 179 -6.66 8.20 7.43
C ASP A 179 -6.30 7.48 8.74
N LEU A 180 -6.95 6.36 9.05
CA LEU A 180 -6.72 5.60 10.28
C LEU A 180 -5.36 4.90 10.32
N LEU A 181 -4.78 4.60 9.15
CA LEU A 181 -3.46 3.98 9.00
C LEU A 181 -2.38 5.01 8.66
N ALA A 182 -2.71 6.31 8.66
CA ALA A 182 -1.74 7.36 8.42
C ALA A 182 -0.63 7.33 9.48
N GLY A 183 0.62 7.39 9.02
CA GLY A 183 1.79 7.29 9.89
C GLY A 183 2.20 5.85 10.25
N THR A 184 1.45 4.83 9.81
CA THR A 184 1.90 3.43 9.89
C THR A 184 2.78 3.06 8.68
N PRO A 185 3.66 2.05 8.80
CA PRO A 185 4.42 1.52 7.67
C PRO A 185 3.58 0.89 6.53
N ILE A 186 2.27 0.69 6.72
CA ILE A 186 1.44 -0.10 5.78
C ILE A 186 1.45 0.46 4.36
N MET A 187 1.39 1.79 4.19
CA MET A 187 1.39 2.40 2.86
C MET A 187 2.74 2.18 2.15
N ALA A 188 3.85 2.41 2.86
CA ALA A 188 5.19 2.17 2.33
C ALA A 188 5.40 0.67 2.02
N ASN A 189 4.92 -0.21 2.91
CA ASN A 189 4.95 -1.65 2.69
C ASN A 189 4.10 -2.08 1.50
N THR A 190 2.94 -1.45 1.27
CA THR A 190 2.11 -1.75 0.10
C THR A 190 2.89 -1.53 -1.19
N MET A 191 3.61 -0.41 -1.31
CA MET A 191 4.47 -0.13 -2.46
C MET A 191 5.65 -1.09 -2.56
N ARG A 192 6.34 -1.35 -1.44
CA ARG A 192 7.49 -2.27 -1.39
C ARG A 192 7.10 -3.69 -1.76
N CYS A 193 6.06 -4.24 -1.12
CA CYS A 193 5.61 -5.61 -1.29
C CYS A 193 4.97 -5.82 -2.67
N SER A 194 4.27 -4.82 -3.20
CA SER A 194 3.84 -4.83 -4.61
C SER A 194 5.04 -4.90 -5.55
N THR A 195 6.09 -4.12 -5.27
CA THR A 195 7.33 -4.12 -6.07
C THR A 195 8.03 -5.48 -6.02
N LEU A 196 8.13 -6.10 -4.83
CA LEU A 196 8.65 -7.46 -4.66
C LEU A 196 7.85 -8.49 -5.44
N ALA A 197 6.52 -8.42 -5.36
CA ALA A 197 5.63 -9.29 -6.13
C ALA A 197 5.84 -9.13 -7.64
N VAL A 198 5.97 -7.89 -8.12
CA VAL A 198 6.25 -7.55 -9.53
C VAL A 198 7.64 -8.00 -9.99
N PHE A 199 8.62 -8.08 -9.08
CA PHE A 199 9.95 -8.64 -9.34
C PHE A 199 9.96 -10.17 -9.35
N GLY A 200 8.84 -10.83 -9.04
CA GLY A 200 8.78 -12.28 -8.85
C GLY A 200 9.61 -12.74 -7.64
N ALA A 201 9.82 -11.82 -6.69
CA ALA A 201 10.71 -11.92 -5.55
C ALA A 201 9.93 -11.89 -4.23
N ALA A 202 8.80 -12.60 -4.20
CA ALA A 202 7.91 -12.66 -3.03
C ALA A 202 8.33 -13.76 -2.03
N ASP A 203 9.30 -14.61 -2.37
CA ASP A 203 9.68 -15.77 -1.58
C ASP A 203 10.95 -15.55 -0.74
N ALA A 204 11.12 -16.34 0.32
CA ALA A 204 12.27 -16.30 1.25
C ALA A 204 13.66 -16.52 0.60
N ASP A 205 13.70 -17.01 -0.65
CA ASP A 205 14.93 -17.21 -1.44
C ASP A 205 15.31 -15.99 -2.29
N THR A 206 14.61 -14.86 -2.13
CA THR A 206 14.89 -13.61 -2.83
C THR A 206 16.32 -13.12 -2.57
N PRO A 207 17.13 -12.84 -3.62
CA PRO A 207 18.45 -12.26 -3.43
C PRO A 207 18.38 -10.95 -2.64
N ALA A 208 19.30 -10.74 -1.69
CA ALA A 208 19.30 -9.56 -0.82
C ALA A 208 19.28 -8.22 -1.59
N VAL A 209 19.94 -8.17 -2.75
CA VAL A 209 19.92 -7.01 -3.65
C VAL A 209 18.53 -6.73 -4.21
N CYS A 210 17.70 -7.74 -4.47
CA CYS A 210 16.33 -7.54 -4.96
C CYS A 210 15.40 -7.06 -3.84
N ALA A 211 15.56 -7.61 -2.64
CA ALA A 211 14.85 -7.15 -1.45
C ALA A 211 15.20 -5.69 -1.13
N GLY A 212 16.50 -5.35 -1.13
CA GLY A 212 16.97 -3.99 -0.90
C GLY A 212 16.52 -3.01 -1.99
N LEU A 213 16.53 -3.42 -3.26
CA LEU A 213 16.06 -2.58 -4.37
C LEU A 213 14.56 -2.26 -4.24
N ALA A 214 13.73 -3.27 -3.95
CA ALA A 214 12.30 -3.07 -3.77
C ALA A 214 11.98 -2.19 -2.56
N GLN A 215 12.72 -2.34 -1.45
CA GLN A 215 12.60 -1.44 -0.30
C GLN A 215 12.80 0.01 -0.72
N ARG A 216 13.89 0.31 -1.43
CA ARG A 216 14.24 1.69 -1.77
C ARG A 216 13.33 2.30 -2.83
N LEU A 217 12.83 1.48 -3.76
CA LEU A 217 11.78 1.91 -4.69
C LEU A 217 10.47 2.21 -3.95
N GLY A 218 10.14 1.41 -2.92
CA GLY A 218 9.01 1.69 -2.02
C GLY A 218 9.18 2.99 -1.25
N ASP A 219 10.35 3.20 -0.64
CA ASP A 219 10.70 4.43 0.09
C ASP A 219 10.62 5.66 -0.85
N MET A 220 11.09 5.51 -2.09
CA MET A 220 10.98 6.55 -3.11
C MET A 220 9.54 6.91 -3.43
N MET A 221 8.68 5.92 -3.69
CA MET A 221 7.27 6.16 -3.95
C MET A 221 6.56 6.82 -2.77
N ALA A 222 6.90 6.45 -1.53
CA ALA A 222 6.36 7.10 -0.34
C ALA A 222 6.75 8.60 -0.28
N VAL A 223 8.02 8.92 -0.52
CA VAL A 223 8.49 10.32 -0.57
C VAL A 223 7.78 11.12 -1.68
N LEU A 224 7.48 10.49 -2.81
CA LEU A 224 6.78 11.15 -3.92
C LEU A 224 5.30 11.37 -3.62
N LEU A 225 4.63 10.42 -2.96
CA LEU A 225 3.24 10.58 -2.53
C LEU A 225 3.09 11.69 -1.47
N GLU A 226 4.06 11.82 -0.56
CA GLU A 226 4.09 12.92 0.41
C GLU A 226 4.39 14.29 -0.23
N ALA A 227 5.03 14.30 -1.41
CA ALA A 227 5.36 15.53 -2.13
C ALA A 227 4.20 16.07 -2.97
N ASP A 228 3.18 15.25 -3.23
CA ASP A 228 2.02 15.62 -4.03
C ASP A 228 1.01 16.40 -3.16
N ASP A 229 1.34 17.65 -2.84
CA ASP A 229 0.39 18.60 -2.25
C ASP A 229 -0.59 19.04 -3.37
N VAL A 230 -1.65 18.24 -3.56
CA VAL A 230 -2.64 18.33 -4.65
C VAL A 230 -3.25 19.73 -4.79
N ASP A 231 -3.21 20.54 -3.74
CA ASP A 231 -3.74 21.90 -3.70
C ASP A 231 -2.81 22.97 -4.33
N ARG A 232 -1.53 22.66 -4.59
CA ARG A 232 -0.52 23.67 -5.00
C ARG A 232 -0.06 23.59 -6.46
N GLY A 233 -0.51 22.61 -7.24
CA GLY A 233 0.00 22.35 -8.59
C GLY A 233 1.38 21.68 -8.56
N PRO A 234 1.91 21.24 -9.72
CA PRO A 234 3.15 20.47 -9.77
C PRO A 234 4.35 21.35 -9.41
N ASP A 235 4.95 21.12 -8.23
CA ASP A 235 6.21 21.78 -7.83
C ASP A 235 7.34 21.35 -8.79
N PRO A 236 7.98 22.27 -9.54
CA PRO A 236 9.08 21.97 -10.45
C PRO A 236 10.29 21.33 -9.75
N LEU A 237 10.44 21.52 -8.44
CA LEU A 237 11.49 20.86 -7.64
C LEU A 237 11.17 19.40 -7.33
N VAL A 238 9.97 18.89 -7.61
CA VAL A 238 9.64 17.46 -7.49
C VAL A 238 10.56 16.63 -8.38
N LEU A 239 10.92 17.12 -9.58
CA LEU A 239 11.89 16.44 -10.44
C LEU A 239 13.27 16.38 -9.79
N ALA A 240 13.75 17.48 -9.22
CA ALA A 240 15.02 17.48 -8.49
C ALA A 240 14.98 16.51 -7.30
N ARG A 241 13.84 16.40 -6.61
CA ARG A 241 13.61 15.45 -5.52
C ARG A 241 13.62 14.00 -6.02
N ILE A 242 13.00 13.70 -7.17
CA ILE A 242 13.06 12.40 -7.83
C ILE A 242 14.52 12.01 -8.09
N PHE A 243 15.34 12.91 -8.65
CA PHE A 243 16.77 12.65 -8.89
C PHE A 243 17.56 12.45 -7.59
N ALA A 244 17.27 13.24 -6.54
CA ALA A 244 17.92 13.08 -5.24
C ALA A 244 17.64 11.70 -4.63
N VAL A 245 16.38 11.27 -4.62
CA VAL A 245 15.99 9.95 -4.10
C VAL A 245 16.52 8.82 -4.98
N THR A 246 16.47 8.97 -6.31
CA THR A 246 17.04 8.00 -7.26
C THR A 246 18.56 7.87 -7.06
N ASN A 247 19.26 8.96 -6.77
CA ASN A 247 20.68 8.95 -6.46
C ASN A 247 20.99 8.15 -5.19
N GLU A 248 20.13 8.18 -4.16
CA GLU A 248 20.31 7.34 -2.96
C GLU A 248 20.22 5.84 -3.29
N ILE A 249 19.36 5.46 -4.24
CA ILE A 249 19.27 4.09 -4.74
C ILE A 249 20.59 3.70 -5.43
N PHE A 250 21.09 4.53 -6.36
CA PHE A 250 22.35 4.23 -7.04
C PHE A 250 23.57 4.28 -6.11
N ALA A 251 23.58 5.15 -5.10
CA ALA A 251 24.63 5.20 -4.09
C ALA A 251 24.73 3.91 -3.30
N TRP A 252 23.60 3.33 -2.93
CA TRP A 252 23.55 2.02 -2.31
C TRP A 252 23.92 0.89 -3.28
N LEU A 253 23.46 0.97 -4.54
CA LEU A 253 23.75 -0.05 -5.54
C LEU A 253 25.27 -0.24 -5.77
N VAL A 254 26.07 0.82 -5.60
CA VAL A 254 27.55 0.74 -5.66
C VAL A 254 28.12 -0.30 -4.70
N ASP A 255 27.56 -0.44 -3.50
CA ASP A 255 28.05 -1.37 -2.49
C ASP A 255 27.51 -2.80 -2.67
N GLU A 256 26.40 -2.94 -3.39
CA GLU A 256 25.67 -4.22 -3.52
C GLU A 256 25.91 -4.96 -4.84
N VAL A 257 26.36 -4.25 -5.89
CA VAL A 257 26.74 -4.91 -7.14
C VAL A 257 28.08 -5.66 -7.03
N PRO A 258 28.31 -6.69 -7.87
CA PRO A 258 29.61 -7.32 -8.00
C PRO A 258 30.72 -6.30 -8.28
N VAL A 259 31.94 -6.57 -7.79
CA VAL A 259 33.13 -5.69 -7.93
C VAL A 259 33.37 -5.22 -9.38
N GLY A 260 33.05 -6.05 -10.37
CA GLY A 260 33.17 -5.71 -11.80
C GLY A 260 32.19 -4.66 -12.32
N LEU A 261 31.18 -4.29 -11.54
CA LEU A 261 30.13 -3.31 -11.87
C LEU A 261 30.12 -2.09 -10.93
N GLN A 262 30.95 -2.05 -9.88
CA GLN A 262 30.96 -0.93 -8.93
C GLN A 262 31.34 0.40 -9.57
N ALA A 263 32.28 0.38 -10.52
CA ALA A 263 32.64 1.58 -11.28
C ALA A 263 31.49 2.05 -12.18
N ASP A 264 30.79 1.10 -12.81
CA ASP A 264 29.60 1.39 -13.62
C ASP A 264 28.51 2.03 -12.74
N ALA A 265 28.24 1.46 -11.55
CA ALA A 265 27.28 1.99 -10.59
C ALA A 265 27.66 3.38 -10.08
N ALA A 266 28.95 3.61 -9.80
CA ALA A 266 29.45 4.90 -9.34
C ALA A 266 29.31 5.97 -10.42
N LEU A 267 29.59 5.62 -11.69
CA LEU A 267 29.39 6.53 -12.82
C LEU A 267 27.93 6.94 -12.94
N VAL A 268 27.00 5.97 -12.92
CA VAL A 268 25.56 6.24 -13.01
C VAL A 268 25.08 7.08 -11.82
N ARG A 269 25.53 6.78 -10.60
CA ARG A 269 25.26 7.59 -9.40
C ARG A 269 25.73 9.03 -9.58
N ASP A 270 27.00 9.23 -9.93
CA ASP A 270 27.61 10.55 -10.02
C ASP A 270 26.93 11.39 -11.11
N THR A 271 26.54 10.77 -12.23
CA THR A 271 25.71 11.40 -13.25
C THR A 271 24.33 11.77 -12.73
N THR A 272 23.65 10.86 -12.03
CA THR A 272 22.31 11.11 -11.46
C THR A 272 22.35 12.28 -10.47
N ALA A 273 23.34 12.31 -9.58
CA ALA A 273 23.58 13.41 -8.65
C ALA A 273 23.80 14.73 -9.40
N ARG A 274 24.63 14.71 -10.45
CA ARG A 274 24.93 15.91 -11.24
C ARG A 274 23.70 16.45 -11.95
N VAL A 275 22.86 15.58 -12.51
CA VAL A 275 21.59 15.98 -13.14
C VAL A 275 20.67 16.63 -12.11
N GLY A 276 20.55 16.04 -10.90
CA GLY A 276 19.80 16.63 -9.79
C GLY A 276 20.31 18.03 -9.41
N ASP A 277 21.62 18.20 -9.25
CA ASP A 277 22.24 19.50 -8.97
C ASP A 277 21.94 20.53 -10.06
N LEU A 278 21.99 20.14 -11.33
CA LEU A 278 21.67 21.03 -12.45
C LEU A 278 20.21 21.45 -12.46
N MET A 279 19.29 20.57 -12.06
CA MET A 279 17.88 20.91 -11.90
C MET A 279 17.68 21.91 -10.76
N VAL A 280 18.29 21.67 -9.59
CA VAL A 280 18.23 22.62 -8.46
C VAL A 280 18.84 23.98 -8.85
N GLU A 281 20.03 23.99 -9.45
CA GLU A 281 20.67 25.23 -9.95
C GLU A 281 19.80 25.96 -10.96
N GLY A 282 19.14 25.22 -11.84
CA GLY A 282 18.30 25.71 -12.91
C GLY A 282 17.04 26.39 -12.41
N PHE A 283 16.31 25.70 -11.54
CA PHE A 283 15.05 26.17 -10.98
C PHE A 283 15.23 27.19 -9.85
N ALA A 284 16.36 27.21 -9.14
CA ALA A 284 16.66 28.24 -8.14
C ALA A 284 16.76 29.67 -8.72
N ARG A 285 16.85 29.80 -10.06
CA ARG A 285 16.85 31.10 -10.76
C ARG A 285 15.45 31.61 -11.09
N LEU A 286 14.42 30.77 -10.92
CA LEU A 286 13.04 31.13 -11.15
C LEU A 286 12.38 31.50 -9.83
N ASP A 287 11.58 32.57 -9.87
CA ASP A 287 10.61 32.83 -8.82
C ASP A 287 9.36 31.98 -9.12
N LEU A 288 9.41 30.71 -8.71
CA LEU A 288 8.40 29.71 -9.06
C LEU A 288 6.99 30.04 -8.52
N ASP A 289 6.90 30.91 -7.52
CA ASP A 289 5.63 31.37 -6.94
C ASP A 289 4.92 32.41 -7.83
N ASP A 290 5.66 33.12 -8.69
CA ASP A 290 5.18 34.21 -9.54
C ASP A 290 5.38 33.96 -11.05
N ALA A 291 6.10 32.90 -11.43
CA ALA A 291 6.37 32.55 -12.83
C ALA A 291 5.11 32.07 -13.55
N ASP A 292 4.90 32.53 -14.78
CA ASP A 292 3.87 31.96 -15.65
C ASP A 292 4.33 30.65 -16.30
N ASP A 293 3.37 29.89 -16.86
CA ASP A 293 3.63 28.59 -17.47
C ASP A 293 4.69 28.65 -18.60
N GLU A 294 4.81 29.78 -19.31
CA GLU A 294 5.76 29.96 -20.39
C GLU A 294 7.19 30.16 -19.86
N GLU A 295 7.34 30.95 -18.80
CA GLU A 295 8.61 31.15 -18.10
C GLU A 295 9.12 29.86 -17.44
N ALA A 296 8.22 29.09 -16.81
CA ALA A 296 8.54 27.77 -16.26
C ALA A 296 9.01 26.78 -17.34
N MET A 297 8.32 26.72 -18.48
CA MET A 297 8.73 25.87 -19.62
C MET A 297 10.09 26.29 -20.21
N LEU A 298 10.33 27.59 -20.39
CA LEU A 298 11.60 28.09 -20.95
C LEU A 298 12.78 27.75 -20.05
N ALA A 299 12.60 27.86 -18.73
CA ALA A 299 13.62 27.46 -17.79
C ALA A 299 13.85 25.95 -17.79
N PHE A 300 12.78 25.15 -17.79
CA PHE A 300 12.90 23.69 -17.94
C PHE A 300 13.71 23.32 -19.19
N LEU A 301 13.40 23.91 -20.35
CA LEU A 301 14.15 23.69 -21.59
C LEU A 301 15.62 24.12 -21.46
N GLY A 302 15.89 25.23 -20.78
CA GLY A 302 17.25 25.69 -20.49
C GLY A 302 18.05 24.72 -19.61
N VAL A 303 17.40 24.15 -18.58
CA VAL A 303 17.99 23.11 -17.73
C VAL A 303 18.30 21.86 -18.54
N MET A 304 17.35 21.36 -19.33
CA MET A 304 17.56 20.17 -20.16
C MET A 304 18.66 20.35 -21.20
N ALA A 305 18.73 21.53 -21.86
CA ALA A 305 19.80 21.85 -22.80
C ALA A 305 21.18 21.86 -22.12
N ARG A 306 21.27 22.35 -20.88
CA ARG A 306 22.51 22.34 -20.11
C ARG A 306 22.90 20.92 -19.69
N ILE A 307 21.93 20.12 -19.22
CA ILE A 307 22.18 18.70 -18.89
C ILE A 307 22.71 17.96 -20.11
N SER A 308 22.05 18.08 -21.26
CA SER A 308 22.51 17.45 -22.50
C SER A 308 23.93 17.87 -22.88
N ALA A 309 24.26 19.17 -22.81
CA ALA A 309 25.60 19.66 -23.10
C ALA A 309 26.68 19.17 -22.11
N GLU A 310 26.34 18.95 -20.84
CA GLU A 310 27.28 18.42 -19.84
C GLU A 310 27.47 16.91 -19.98
N LEU A 311 26.44 16.16 -20.42
CA LEU A 311 26.49 14.71 -20.56
C LEU A 311 27.09 14.22 -21.89
N ASP A 312 27.09 15.04 -22.95
CA ASP A 312 27.62 14.72 -24.29
C ASP A 312 29.03 14.12 -24.26
N ALA A 313 29.90 14.63 -23.38
CA ALA A 313 31.28 14.16 -23.27
C ALA A 313 31.43 12.75 -22.64
N SER A 314 30.39 12.23 -21.99
CA SER A 314 30.39 10.95 -21.26
C SER A 314 29.26 10.01 -21.70
N GLU A 315 28.57 10.32 -22.81
CA GLU A 315 27.37 9.61 -23.27
C GLU A 315 27.63 8.12 -23.50
N ASP A 316 28.67 7.76 -24.26
CA ASP A 316 29.00 6.37 -24.60
C ASP A 316 29.36 5.52 -23.35
N ASP A 317 30.11 6.12 -22.43
CA ASP A 317 30.54 5.48 -21.18
C ASP A 317 29.35 5.28 -20.24
N LEU A 318 28.48 6.29 -20.13
CA LEU A 318 27.25 6.24 -19.34
C LEU A 318 26.24 5.23 -19.89
N ASP A 319 26.02 5.20 -21.21
CA ASP A 319 25.11 4.23 -21.84
C ASP A 319 25.63 2.80 -21.62
N THR A 320 26.95 2.61 -21.73
CA THR A 320 27.57 1.31 -21.49
C THR A 320 27.45 0.86 -20.03
N ALA A 321 27.75 1.74 -19.08
CA ALA A 321 27.58 1.46 -17.65
C ALA A 321 26.13 1.16 -17.30
N THR A 322 25.20 2.00 -17.75
CA THR A 322 23.75 1.85 -17.54
C THR A 322 23.25 0.51 -18.07
N ARG A 323 23.64 0.13 -19.29
CA ARG A 323 23.24 -1.13 -19.92
C ARG A 323 23.75 -2.35 -19.14
N ARG A 324 25.02 -2.33 -18.69
CA ARG A 324 25.62 -3.45 -17.94
C ARG A 324 24.98 -3.61 -16.56
N LEU A 325 24.72 -2.50 -15.86
CA LEU A 325 23.99 -2.52 -14.59
C LEU A 325 22.56 -3.00 -14.78
N ARG A 326 21.84 -2.47 -15.78
CA ARG A 326 20.48 -2.90 -16.10
C ARG A 326 20.43 -4.40 -16.37
N THR A 327 21.34 -4.91 -17.20
CA THR A 327 21.42 -6.36 -17.47
C THR A 327 21.61 -7.15 -16.19
N HIS A 328 22.53 -6.74 -15.31
CA HIS A 328 22.76 -7.44 -14.05
C HIS A 328 21.52 -7.42 -13.14
N VAL A 329 20.90 -6.26 -12.96
CA VAL A 329 19.72 -6.09 -12.09
C VAL A 329 18.54 -6.87 -12.64
N VAL A 330 18.31 -6.86 -13.96
CA VAL A 330 17.25 -7.66 -14.62
C VAL A 330 17.51 -9.16 -14.51
N GLU A 331 18.75 -9.62 -14.73
CA GLU A 331 19.10 -11.04 -14.58
C GLU A 331 18.95 -11.53 -13.14
N THR A 332 19.11 -10.65 -12.16
CA THR A 332 19.07 -11.00 -10.73
C THR A 332 17.65 -10.86 -10.13
N CYS A 333 16.91 -9.82 -10.55
CA CYS A 333 15.65 -9.39 -9.93
C CYS A 333 14.45 -9.35 -10.89
N GLY A 334 14.61 -9.81 -12.14
CA GLY A 334 13.56 -9.85 -13.14
C GLY A 334 13.40 -8.57 -13.97
N GLU A 335 12.71 -8.66 -15.12
CA GLU A 335 12.59 -7.58 -16.12
C GLU A 335 12.01 -6.29 -15.54
N SER A 336 11.04 -6.40 -14.62
CA SER A 336 10.37 -5.25 -14.01
C SER A 336 11.31 -4.33 -13.24
N SER A 337 12.46 -4.83 -12.80
CA SER A 337 13.51 -4.03 -12.12
C SER A 337 14.21 -3.02 -13.04
N SER A 338 14.01 -3.13 -14.37
CA SER A 338 14.53 -2.18 -15.34
C SER A 338 13.97 -0.76 -15.20
N ILE A 339 12.83 -0.61 -14.52
CA ILE A 339 12.17 0.69 -14.26
C ILE A 339 13.10 1.72 -13.59
N LEU A 340 14.03 1.26 -12.74
CA LEU A 340 15.04 2.13 -12.10
C LEU A 340 15.87 2.90 -13.13
N PHE A 341 16.13 2.29 -14.30
CA PHE A 341 17.01 2.85 -15.32
C PHE A 341 16.25 3.70 -16.35
N GLU A 342 14.92 3.66 -16.39
CA GLU A 342 14.12 4.40 -17.37
C GLU A 342 14.19 5.92 -17.15
N LEU A 343 14.32 6.36 -15.89
CA LEU A 343 14.51 7.77 -15.53
C LEU A 343 15.75 8.39 -16.18
N LEU A 344 16.81 7.61 -16.38
CA LEU A 344 18.07 8.08 -16.96
C LEU A 344 18.05 8.07 -18.49
N VAL A 345 17.32 7.14 -19.09
CA VAL A 345 17.15 7.06 -20.55
C VAL A 345 16.46 8.33 -21.08
N GLY A 346 15.50 8.89 -20.34
CA GLY A 346 14.81 10.13 -20.72
C GLY A 346 15.66 11.40 -20.67
N VAL A 347 16.80 11.38 -19.96
CA VAL A 347 17.70 12.54 -19.82
C VAL A 347 18.78 12.57 -20.91
N GLY A 348 19.14 11.41 -21.46
CA GLY A 348 20.14 11.26 -22.51
C GLY A 348 19.59 11.00 -23.92
N ALA A 349 18.32 10.61 -24.08
CA ALA A 349 17.82 10.19 -25.41
C ALA A 349 17.25 11.35 -26.23
N THR A 350 18.10 12.00 -27.03
CA THR A 350 17.68 12.42 -28.37
C THR A 350 17.94 11.27 -29.35
N ALA A 351 16.90 10.51 -29.68
CA ALA A 351 16.78 9.79 -30.94
C ALA A 351 15.30 9.68 -31.35
#